data_AF-K5ZYN0-F1
#
_entry.id   AF-K5ZYN0-F1
#
_cell.length_a   1.000
_cell.length_b   1.000
_cell.length_c   1.000
_cell.angle_alpha   90.00
_cell.angle_beta   90.00
_cell.angle_gamma   90.00
#
_symmetry.space_group_name_H-M   'P 1'
#
loop_
_entity.id
_entity.type
_entity.pdbx_description
1 polymer ?
#
loop_
_entity_poly.entity_id
_entity_poly.type
_entity_poly.pdbx_seq_one_letter_code
_entity_poly.pdbx_strand_id
1 'polypeptide(L)'
;MKASKLIMLLFALHCILYCNAQTIERENGWYYIMEGRKDSISKESIITVKDFAFLRLDSFSYSDNRMMYMIVGTINQSLVSRWADATERSIGKRICFVFDNKVITDPQVNARIESGAFSISTYKGYDLKTMFRRIREEMDVEEERIHCLEKGDLTDILGYKKLERALFEELQKPNFSSCAEDYMKSEAYLNYKTFIGKNPDYIERLFQSFLFKSSPQGLYGYLIDDIIKEKYPDAPSIRGNFREGTGSKDYDILTLEDYQKTIRKLMDIERSKNKSELSR
;
A
#
# COMPACT_ATOMS: atom_id res chain seq x y z
N MET A 1 -45.27 34.21 20.38
CA MET A 1 -44.94 32.76 20.22
C MET A 1 -44.12 32.41 18.97
N LYS A 2 -44.07 33.21 17.88
CA LYS A 2 -43.32 32.85 16.66
C LYS A 2 -41.81 33.16 16.72
N ALA A 3 -41.42 34.29 17.31
CA ALA A 3 -40.01 34.71 17.39
C ALA A 3 -39.15 33.81 18.31
N SER A 4 -39.70 33.37 19.45
CA SER A 4 -39.00 32.48 20.39
C SER A 4 -38.71 31.10 19.79
N LYS A 5 -39.60 30.54 18.96
CA LYS A 5 -39.36 29.28 18.23
C LYS A 5 -38.29 29.44 17.14
N LEU A 6 -38.24 30.59 16.47
CA LEU A 6 -37.23 30.87 15.44
C LEU A 6 -35.83 31.06 16.05
N ILE A 7 -35.72 31.73 17.20
CA ILE A 7 -34.46 31.91 17.93
C ILE A 7 -33.94 30.56 18.44
N MET A 8 -34.82 29.72 19.00
CA MET A 8 -34.46 28.36 19.42
C MET A 8 -34.02 27.48 18.25
N LEU A 9 -34.66 27.62 17.07
CA LEU A 9 -34.27 26.89 15.86
C LEU A 9 -32.90 27.35 15.33
N LEU A 10 -32.62 28.66 15.36
CA LEU A 10 -31.32 29.23 14.96
C LEU A 10 -30.21 28.82 15.94
N PHE A 11 -30.48 28.80 17.25
CA PHE A 11 -29.53 28.28 18.25
C PHE A 11 -29.29 26.78 18.07
N ALA A 12 -30.34 25.99 17.80
CA ALA A 12 -30.20 24.57 17.50
C ALA A 12 -29.40 24.32 16.22
N LEU A 13 -29.61 25.13 15.17
CA LEU A 13 -28.83 25.05 13.93
C LEU A 13 -27.36 25.45 14.16
N HIS A 14 -27.11 26.45 15.01
CA HIS A 14 -25.76 26.86 15.41
C HIS A 14 -25.06 25.78 16.27
N CYS A 15 -25.80 25.09 17.14
CA CYS A 15 -25.31 23.95 17.91
C CYS A 15 -25.02 22.73 17.02
N ILE A 16 -25.85 22.46 16.01
CA ILE A 16 -25.63 21.36 15.04
C ILE A 16 -24.40 21.67 14.16
N LEU A 17 -24.20 22.94 13.77
CA LEU A 17 -23.00 23.38 13.03
C LEU A 17 -21.72 23.35 13.89
N TYR A 18 -21.80 23.67 15.19
CA TYR A 18 -20.67 23.57 16.13
C TYR A 18 -20.35 22.13 16.57
N CYS A 19 -21.30 21.19 16.43
CA CYS A 19 -21.12 19.80 16.86
C CYS A 19 -20.41 18.92 15.81
N ASN A 20 -20.03 19.47 14.65
CA ASN A 20 -18.97 18.91 13.83
C ASN A 20 -17.63 19.25 14.49
N ALA A 21 -17.26 18.48 15.52
CA ALA A 21 -15.86 18.39 15.90
C ALA A 21 -15.10 17.96 14.64
N GLN A 22 -14.39 18.88 13.99
CA GLN A 22 -13.47 18.55 12.91
C GLN A 22 -12.49 17.53 13.47
N THR A 23 -12.72 16.25 13.18
CA THR A 23 -11.76 15.20 13.46
C THR A 23 -10.56 15.51 12.58
N ILE A 24 -9.49 16.02 13.19
CA ILE A 24 -8.22 16.23 12.48
C ILE A 24 -7.77 14.87 11.96
N GLU A 25 -7.80 14.71 10.64
CA GLU A 25 -7.26 13.54 9.97
C GLU A 25 -5.73 13.54 10.16
N ARG A 26 -5.21 12.46 10.73
CA ARG A 26 -3.81 12.23 11.05
C ARG A 26 -3.29 11.10 10.18
N GLU A 27 -2.09 11.29 9.65
CA GLU A 27 -1.37 10.21 8.99
C GLU A 27 -1.06 9.09 9.98
N ASN A 28 -0.93 7.86 9.48
CA ASN A 28 -0.57 6.71 10.30
C ASN A 28 0.86 6.90 10.83
N GLY A 29 1.05 6.83 12.15
CA GLY A 29 2.35 7.19 12.72
C GLY A 29 2.39 7.34 14.24
N TRP A 30 3.56 7.71 14.75
CA TRP A 30 3.79 8.03 16.15
C TRP A 30 3.62 9.51 16.42
N TYR A 31 2.97 9.86 17.52
CA TYR A 31 2.63 11.22 17.92
C TYR A 31 2.90 11.44 19.42
N TYR A 32 3.09 12.70 19.79
CA TYR A 32 3.11 13.10 21.20
C TYR A 32 1.70 13.12 21.77
N ILE A 33 1.57 12.76 23.05
CA ILE A 33 0.38 13.05 23.85
C ILE A 33 0.63 14.32 24.68
N MET A 34 -0.14 15.37 24.39
CA MET A 34 -0.19 16.66 25.06
C MET A 34 -1.17 16.59 26.24
N GLU A 35 -0.66 16.46 27.47
CA GLU A 35 -1.51 16.36 28.66
C GLU A 35 -2.44 17.58 28.84
N GLY A 36 -3.70 17.34 29.24
CA GLY A 36 -4.62 18.36 29.72
C GLY A 36 -5.73 18.84 28.77
N ARG A 37 -5.99 18.19 27.62
CA ARG A 37 -7.11 18.58 26.70
C ARG A 37 -7.85 17.39 26.08
N LYS A 38 -9.11 17.58 25.68
CA LYS A 38 -9.79 16.67 24.73
C LYS A 38 -9.05 16.75 23.39
N ASP A 39 -8.75 15.61 22.76
CA ASP A 39 -7.85 15.48 21.60
C ASP A 39 -6.38 15.86 21.88
N SER A 40 -5.85 15.32 22.98
CA SER A 40 -4.46 15.46 23.46
C SER A 40 -3.37 14.95 22.49
N ILE A 41 -3.62 14.71 21.20
CA ILE A 41 -2.59 14.19 20.28
C ILE A 41 -2.01 15.37 19.49
N SER A 42 -0.68 15.47 19.42
CA SER A 42 0.00 16.50 18.62
C SER A 42 -0.52 16.55 17.18
N LYS A 43 -0.50 17.75 16.59
CA LYS A 43 -0.87 17.95 15.18
C LYS A 43 0.17 17.30 14.25
N GLU A 44 1.44 17.53 14.55
CA GLU A 44 2.56 16.95 13.82
C GLU A 44 2.93 15.59 14.39
N SER A 45 3.30 14.67 13.50
CA SER A 45 3.83 13.36 13.85
C SER A 45 5.29 13.48 14.32
N ILE A 46 5.67 12.59 15.24
CA ILE A 46 7.07 12.30 15.53
C ILE A 46 7.69 11.67 14.28
N ILE A 47 7.03 10.64 13.76
CA ILE A 47 7.35 9.88 12.55
C ILE A 47 6.06 9.26 12.01
N THR A 48 6.01 8.99 10.72
CA THR A 48 4.90 8.31 10.04
C THR A 48 5.31 6.89 9.63
N VAL A 49 4.36 6.07 9.19
CA VAL A 49 4.67 4.73 8.67
C VAL A 49 5.58 4.76 7.45
N LYS A 50 5.57 5.86 6.69
CA LYS A 50 6.46 6.12 5.54
C LYS A 50 7.93 6.27 5.95
N ASP A 51 8.18 6.60 7.21
CA ASP A 51 9.53 6.78 7.77
C ASP A 51 10.13 5.46 8.29
N PHE A 52 9.40 4.36 8.21
CA PHE A 52 9.86 3.05 8.66
C PHE A 52 10.83 2.43 7.64
N ALA A 53 11.85 1.73 8.14
CA ALA A 53 12.81 0.97 7.33
C ALA A 53 12.48 -0.52 7.27
N PHE A 54 12.01 -1.06 8.40
CA PHE A 54 11.75 -2.49 8.54
C PHE A 54 10.53 -2.72 9.43
N LEU A 55 9.81 -3.80 9.14
CA LEU A 55 8.65 -4.24 9.91
C LEU A 55 8.56 -5.77 9.97
N ARG A 56 8.19 -6.33 11.11
CA ARG A 56 7.89 -7.75 11.25
C ARG A 56 6.68 -7.93 12.15
N LEU A 57 5.88 -8.95 11.84
CA LEU A 57 4.86 -9.42 12.75
C LEU A 57 5.44 -10.55 13.60
N ASP A 58 5.62 -10.28 14.89
CA ASP A 58 5.97 -11.26 15.91
C ASP A 58 4.72 -11.82 16.59
N SER A 59 4.89 -12.97 17.22
CA SER A 59 3.86 -13.61 18.04
C SER A 59 4.45 -14.28 19.27
N PHE A 60 3.77 -14.18 20.41
CA PHE A 60 4.14 -14.85 21.65
C PHE A 60 2.93 -15.58 22.22
N SER A 61 3.13 -16.80 22.72
CA SER A 61 2.10 -17.58 23.40
C SER A 61 2.19 -17.39 24.91
N TYR A 62 1.06 -17.07 25.53
CA TYR A 62 0.92 -17.14 26.98
C TYR A 62 0.72 -18.59 27.45
N SER A 63 0.91 -18.83 28.75
CA SER A 63 0.71 -20.14 29.39
C SER A 63 -0.72 -20.67 29.29
N ASP A 64 -1.69 -19.81 28.95
CA ASP A 64 -3.10 -20.14 28.75
C ASP A 64 -3.48 -20.35 27.27
N ASN A 65 -2.49 -20.59 26.40
CA ASN A 65 -2.63 -20.77 24.95
C ASN A 65 -3.18 -19.55 24.19
N ARG A 66 -3.28 -18.36 24.80
CA ARG A 66 -3.56 -17.13 24.05
C ARG A 66 -2.33 -16.70 23.25
N MET A 67 -2.52 -16.44 21.96
CA MET A 67 -1.49 -15.88 21.08
C MET A 67 -1.60 -14.36 21.04
N MET A 68 -0.52 -13.68 21.38
CA MET A 68 -0.39 -12.23 21.25
C MET A 68 0.45 -11.90 20.04
N TYR A 69 -0.07 -11.05 19.16
CA TYR A 69 0.72 -10.50 18.06
C TYR A 69 1.36 -9.18 18.49
N MET A 70 2.52 -8.89 17.92
CA MET A 70 3.21 -7.61 18.09
C MET A 70 3.86 -7.24 16.76
N ILE A 71 3.65 -6.01 16.32
CA ILE A 71 4.37 -5.49 15.17
C ILE A 71 5.66 -4.88 15.72
N VAL A 72 6.81 -5.27 15.19
CA VAL A 72 8.12 -4.70 15.54
C VAL A 72 8.73 -4.06 14.30
N GLY A 73 9.48 -2.98 14.47
CA GLY A 73 10.11 -2.31 13.34
C GLY A 73 11.24 -1.39 13.72
N THR A 74 11.85 -0.80 12.68
CA THR A 74 12.91 0.21 12.82
C THR A 74 12.63 1.41 11.93
N ILE A 75 13.19 2.56 12.31
CA ILE A 75 13.11 3.82 11.55
C ILE A 75 14.23 3.90 10.51
N ASN A 76 13.96 4.55 9.38
CA ASN A 76 14.96 4.90 8.38
C ASN A 76 16.14 5.64 9.01
N GLN A 77 17.37 5.25 8.62
CA GLN A 77 18.61 5.70 9.26
C GLN A 77 18.72 7.23 9.33
N SER A 78 18.24 7.94 8.30
CA SER A 78 18.24 9.41 8.23
C SER A 78 17.36 10.09 9.28
N LEU A 79 16.39 9.38 9.87
CA LEU A 79 15.42 9.88 10.84
C LEU A 79 15.59 9.29 12.24
N VAL A 80 16.56 8.40 12.44
CA VAL A 80 16.84 7.78 13.74
C VAL A 80 17.16 8.82 14.82
N SER A 81 17.88 9.90 14.47
CA SER A 81 18.16 11.01 15.41
C SER A 81 16.88 11.71 15.86
N ARG A 82 15.95 11.98 14.93
CA ARG A 82 14.64 12.58 15.24
C ARG A 82 13.84 11.68 16.20
N TRP A 83 13.86 10.36 15.98
CA TRP A 83 13.23 9.40 16.89
C TRP A 83 13.88 9.39 18.28
N ALA A 84 15.21 9.36 18.34
CA ALA A 84 15.96 9.37 19.59
C ALA A 84 15.69 10.64 20.40
N ASP A 85 15.73 11.82 19.77
CA ASP A 85 15.43 13.09 20.42
C ASP A 85 13.98 13.18 20.89
N ALA A 86 13.04 12.64 20.10
CA ALA A 86 11.63 12.62 20.46
C ALA A 86 11.34 11.71 21.67
N THR A 87 11.97 10.54 21.73
CA THR A 87 11.84 9.61 22.86
C THR A 87 12.50 10.17 24.12
N GLU A 88 13.69 10.78 24.00
CA GLU A 88 14.35 11.46 25.12
C GLU A 88 13.46 12.57 25.73
N ARG A 89 12.89 13.44 24.90
CA ARG A 89 11.97 14.51 25.34
C ARG A 89 10.69 13.98 25.99
N SER A 90 10.36 12.71 25.72
CA SER A 90 9.15 12.05 26.20
C SER A 90 9.39 11.16 27.42
N ILE A 91 10.60 11.10 27.97
CA ILE A 91 10.89 10.29 29.17
C ILE A 91 9.92 10.67 30.30
N GLY A 92 9.26 9.66 30.87
CA GLY A 92 8.23 9.80 31.90
C GLY A 92 6.83 10.18 31.37
N LYS A 93 6.68 10.39 30.06
CA LYS A 93 5.42 10.73 29.39
C LYS A 93 5.00 9.62 28.44
N ARG A 94 3.76 9.71 27.93
CA ARG A 94 3.25 8.79 26.90
C ARG A 94 3.39 9.38 25.50
N ILE A 95 3.74 8.53 24.56
CA ILE A 95 3.59 8.76 23.12
C ILE A 95 2.55 7.78 22.60
N CYS A 96 1.95 8.02 21.44
CA CYS A 96 0.98 7.10 20.86
C CYS A 96 1.22 6.78 19.41
N PHE A 97 0.90 5.53 19.03
CA PHE A 97 0.76 5.16 17.63
C PHE A 97 -0.70 5.31 17.21
N VAL A 98 -0.91 6.07 16.14
CA VAL A 98 -2.21 6.34 15.54
C VAL A 98 -2.31 5.59 14.21
N PHE A 99 -3.43 4.90 13.99
CA PHE A 99 -3.76 4.25 12.73
C PHE A 99 -5.25 4.45 12.41
N ASP A 100 -5.57 4.86 11.18
CA ASP A 100 -6.93 5.24 10.76
C ASP A 100 -7.62 6.18 11.77
N ASN A 101 -6.92 7.25 12.18
CA ASN A 101 -7.36 8.22 13.19
C ASN A 101 -7.67 7.64 14.59
N LYS A 102 -7.24 6.41 14.89
CA LYS A 102 -7.44 5.76 16.19
C LYS A 102 -6.13 5.51 16.92
N VAL A 103 -6.12 5.73 18.22
CA VAL A 103 -4.98 5.40 19.09
C VAL A 103 -4.93 3.89 19.34
N ILE A 104 -3.96 3.24 18.71
CA ILE A 104 -3.74 1.79 18.80
C ILE A 104 -3.02 1.44 20.10
N THR A 105 -1.95 2.17 20.40
CA THR A 105 -1.13 2.02 21.62
C THR A 105 -0.60 3.36 22.08
N ASP A 106 -0.38 3.50 23.37
CA ASP A 106 0.06 4.71 24.04
C ASP A 106 1.10 4.43 25.15
N PRO A 107 2.27 3.85 24.81
CA PRO A 107 3.28 3.47 25.80
C PRO A 107 3.89 4.68 26.52
N GLN A 108 4.27 4.45 27.78
CA GLN A 108 5.16 5.37 28.50
C GLN A 108 6.60 5.19 28.02
N VAL A 109 7.28 6.29 27.75
CA VAL A 109 8.69 6.28 27.37
C VAL A 109 9.55 6.31 28.63
N ASN A 110 10.47 5.35 28.75
CA ASN A 110 11.32 5.20 29.93
C ASN A 110 12.78 5.57 29.68
N ALA A 111 13.19 5.62 28.41
CA ALA A 111 14.55 5.94 28.01
C ALA A 111 14.55 6.51 26.59
N ARG A 112 15.64 7.21 26.25
CA ARG A 112 16.01 7.54 24.87
C ARG A 112 16.22 6.25 24.08
N ILE A 113 15.69 6.17 22.86
CA ILE A 113 15.83 5.00 21.99
C ILE A 113 16.68 5.36 20.77
N GLU A 114 17.98 5.10 20.87
CA GLU A 114 18.95 5.44 19.81
C GLU A 114 18.92 4.50 18.61
N SER A 115 18.39 3.28 18.79
CA SER A 115 18.37 2.26 17.74
C SER A 115 17.34 2.50 16.64
N GLY A 116 16.43 3.45 16.82
CA GLY A 116 15.25 3.58 15.96
C GLY A 116 14.26 2.42 16.10
N ALA A 117 14.43 1.52 17.07
CA ALA A 117 13.53 0.40 17.26
C ALA A 117 12.20 0.83 17.88
N PHE A 118 11.11 0.20 17.47
CA PHE A 118 9.80 0.37 18.07
C PHE A 118 9.00 -0.93 18.05
N SER A 119 7.94 -0.97 18.86
CA SER A 119 6.94 -2.03 18.81
C SER A 119 5.53 -1.46 18.94
N ILE A 120 4.57 -2.11 18.27
CA ILE A 120 3.15 -1.79 18.30
C ILE A 120 2.42 -3.06 18.74
N SER A 121 1.79 -2.98 19.90
CA SER A 121 0.95 -4.01 20.49
C SER A 121 -0.32 -3.36 21.01
N THR A 122 -1.39 -4.14 21.20
CA THR A 122 -2.66 -3.58 21.65
C THR A 122 -3.47 -4.58 22.45
N TYR A 123 -4.08 -4.11 23.54
CA TYR A 123 -5.03 -4.86 24.36
C TYR A 123 -6.49 -4.61 23.94
N LYS A 124 -6.72 -3.75 22.94
CA LYS A 124 -8.05 -3.29 22.51
C LYS A 124 -8.71 -4.19 21.44
N GLY A 125 -8.10 -5.35 21.15
CA GLY A 125 -8.65 -6.32 20.19
C GLY A 125 -8.53 -5.93 18.71
N TYR A 126 -7.71 -4.93 18.37
CA TYR A 126 -7.45 -4.62 16.96
C TYR A 126 -6.73 -5.79 16.26
N ASP A 127 -7.10 -6.03 14.99
CA ASP A 127 -6.45 -7.03 14.15
C ASP A 127 -5.07 -6.54 13.68
N LEU A 128 -4.03 -6.90 14.43
CA LEU A 128 -2.65 -6.56 14.12
C LEU A 128 -2.15 -7.20 12.82
N LYS A 129 -2.72 -8.32 12.35
CA LYS A 129 -2.30 -8.93 11.07
C LYS A 129 -2.74 -8.07 9.90
N THR A 130 -4.00 -7.65 9.91
CA THR A 130 -4.55 -6.77 8.88
C THR A 130 -3.88 -5.41 8.90
N MET A 131 -3.63 -4.84 10.08
CA MET A 131 -2.91 -3.57 10.21
C MET A 131 -1.46 -3.71 9.72
N PHE A 132 -0.74 -4.78 10.07
CA PHE A 132 0.61 -5.03 9.56
C PHE A 132 0.67 -5.01 8.03
N ARG A 133 -0.25 -5.73 7.37
CA ARG A 133 -0.34 -5.74 5.89
C ARG A 133 -0.57 -4.35 5.32
N ARG A 134 -1.50 -3.58 5.90
CA ARG A 134 -1.81 -2.21 5.42
C ARG A 134 -0.66 -1.23 5.65
N ILE A 135 0.04 -1.33 6.78
CA ILE A 135 1.23 -0.51 7.03
C ILE A 135 2.33 -0.85 6.02
N ARG A 136 2.53 -2.15 5.72
CA ARG A 136 3.49 -2.58 4.70
C ARG A 136 3.15 -2.03 3.31
N GLU A 137 1.89 -2.10 2.92
CA GLU A 137 1.42 -1.50 1.66
C GLU A 137 1.70 0.01 1.59
N GLU A 138 1.48 0.75 2.69
CA GLU A 138 1.75 2.19 2.74
C GLU A 138 3.25 2.51 2.66
N MET A 139 4.11 1.67 3.27
CA MET A 139 5.56 1.78 3.15
C MET A 139 6.04 1.53 1.72
N ASP A 140 5.59 0.44 1.09
CA ASP A 140 6.02 0.05 -0.26
C ASP A 140 5.65 1.13 -1.29
N VAL A 141 4.47 1.75 -1.15
CA VAL A 141 4.03 2.87 -2.00
C VAL A 141 4.96 4.08 -1.86
N GLU A 142 5.44 4.37 -0.65
CA GLU A 142 6.34 5.51 -0.44
C GLU A 142 7.77 5.23 -0.94
N GLU A 143 8.31 4.04 -0.68
CA GLU A 143 9.62 3.65 -1.20
C GLU A 143 9.64 3.69 -2.72
N GLU A 144 8.59 3.18 -3.36
CA GLU A 144 8.42 3.25 -4.81
C GLU A 144 8.26 4.70 -5.28
N ARG A 145 7.53 5.57 -4.54
CA ARG A 145 7.43 7.00 -4.84
C ARG A 145 8.80 7.70 -4.76
N ILE A 146 9.62 7.42 -3.75
CA ILE A 146 10.96 8.02 -3.59
C ILE A 146 11.90 7.58 -4.71
N HIS A 147 11.97 6.27 -5.01
CA HIS A 147 12.74 5.76 -6.15
C HIS A 147 12.35 6.45 -7.47
N CYS A 148 11.10 6.88 -7.59
CA CYS A 148 10.59 7.50 -8.80
C CYS A 148 10.71 9.03 -8.82
N LEU A 149 10.73 9.70 -7.65
CA LEU A 149 11.19 11.09 -7.53
C LEU A 149 12.63 11.23 -8.02
N GLU A 150 13.50 10.29 -7.65
CA GLU A 150 14.89 10.26 -8.07
C GLU A 150 15.05 10.05 -9.59
N LYS A 151 14.05 9.43 -10.24
CA LYS A 151 14.01 9.22 -11.69
C LYS A 151 13.16 10.23 -12.47
N GLY A 152 12.47 11.16 -11.81
CA GLY A 152 11.69 12.23 -12.43
C GLY A 152 10.32 11.82 -13.00
N ASP A 153 9.72 10.72 -12.52
CA ASP A 153 8.62 9.99 -13.19
C ASP A 153 7.30 9.95 -12.38
N LEU A 154 6.98 11.03 -11.65
CA LEU A 154 6.05 10.97 -10.51
C LEU A 154 4.57 10.84 -10.86
N THR A 155 4.12 11.49 -11.93
CA THR A 155 2.69 11.62 -12.27
C THR A 155 2.11 10.31 -12.78
N ASP A 156 2.88 9.58 -13.59
CA ASP A 156 2.42 8.38 -14.25
C ASP A 156 2.40 7.18 -13.28
N ILE A 157 3.25 7.17 -12.25
CA ILE A 157 3.33 6.05 -11.28
C ILE A 157 2.22 6.08 -10.24
N LEU A 158 1.92 7.26 -9.70
CA LEU A 158 0.75 7.40 -8.82
C LEU A 158 -0.54 7.06 -9.60
N GLY A 159 -0.59 7.45 -10.88
CA GLY A 159 -1.64 7.04 -11.81
C GLY A 159 -1.72 5.52 -11.94
N TYR A 160 -0.61 4.85 -12.24
CA TYR A 160 -0.52 3.39 -12.34
C TYR A 160 -1.02 2.69 -11.07
N LYS A 161 -0.56 3.09 -9.88
CA LYS A 161 -0.97 2.44 -8.61
C LYS A 161 -2.44 2.63 -8.29
N LYS A 162 -2.99 3.81 -8.60
CA LYS A 162 -4.43 4.05 -8.45
C LYS A 162 -5.24 3.11 -9.36
N LEU A 163 -4.79 2.93 -10.60
CA LEU A 163 -5.41 2.01 -11.55
C LEU A 163 -5.25 0.54 -11.14
N GLU A 164 -4.06 0.15 -10.67
CA GLU A 164 -3.78 -1.21 -10.15
C GLU A 164 -4.71 -1.55 -8.98
N ARG A 165 -4.87 -0.63 -8.03
CA ARG A 165 -5.78 -0.79 -6.89
C ARG A 165 -7.23 -0.90 -7.32
N ALA A 166 -7.68 0.00 -8.21
CA ALA A 166 -9.05 -0.01 -8.71
C ALA A 166 -9.38 -1.33 -9.42
N LEU A 167 -8.45 -1.84 -10.23
CA LEU A 167 -8.60 -3.16 -10.85
C LEU A 167 -8.65 -4.26 -9.79
N PHE A 168 -7.72 -4.28 -8.83
CA PHE A 168 -7.73 -5.29 -7.77
C PHE A 168 -9.08 -5.33 -7.03
N GLU A 169 -9.59 -4.18 -6.60
CA GLU A 169 -10.88 -4.07 -5.92
C GLU A 169 -12.06 -4.52 -6.79
N GLU A 170 -12.05 -4.21 -8.09
CA GLU A 170 -13.05 -4.70 -9.05
C GLU A 170 -13.08 -6.23 -9.11
N LEU A 171 -11.91 -6.87 -9.13
CA LEU A 171 -11.78 -8.32 -9.18
C LEU A 171 -12.17 -9.02 -7.87
N GLN A 172 -12.28 -8.29 -6.75
CA GLN A 172 -12.71 -8.85 -5.45
C GLN A 172 -14.21 -8.74 -5.18
N LYS A 173 -15.01 -8.12 -6.06
CA LYS A 173 -16.44 -7.90 -5.81
C LYS A 173 -17.23 -9.21 -5.72
N PRO A 174 -18.04 -9.42 -4.65
CA PRO A 174 -18.89 -10.60 -4.55
C PRO A 174 -19.97 -10.56 -5.63
N ASN A 175 -20.17 -11.70 -6.32
CA ASN A 175 -21.14 -11.92 -7.42
C ASN A 175 -20.71 -11.50 -8.83
N PHE A 176 -19.43 -11.21 -9.07
CA PHE A 176 -18.94 -11.05 -10.44
C PHE A 176 -18.62 -12.40 -11.10
N SER A 177 -18.86 -12.45 -12.42
CA SER A 177 -18.74 -13.63 -13.28
C SER A 177 -17.38 -14.31 -13.17
N SER A 178 -17.33 -15.62 -13.40
CA SER A 178 -16.07 -16.36 -13.56
C SER A 178 -15.46 -16.20 -14.97
N CYS A 179 -16.16 -15.50 -15.88
CA CYS A 179 -15.70 -15.27 -17.25
C CYS A 179 -14.78 -14.04 -17.34
N ALA A 180 -13.59 -14.21 -17.92
CA ALA A 180 -12.64 -13.12 -18.12
C ALA A 180 -13.20 -11.98 -18.98
N GLU A 181 -14.08 -12.29 -19.93
CA GLU A 181 -14.70 -11.34 -20.85
C GLU A 181 -15.55 -10.28 -20.12
N ASP A 182 -16.11 -10.62 -18.95
CA ASP A 182 -16.90 -9.68 -18.17
C ASP A 182 -16.01 -8.67 -17.45
N TYR A 183 -14.83 -9.10 -16.97
CA TYR A 183 -13.83 -8.20 -16.40
C TYR A 183 -13.18 -7.31 -17.46
N MET A 184 -12.98 -7.85 -18.67
CA MET A 184 -12.41 -7.09 -19.79
C MET A 184 -13.29 -5.92 -20.25
N LYS A 185 -14.58 -5.93 -19.89
CA LYS A 185 -15.53 -4.83 -20.14
C LYS A 185 -15.60 -3.81 -18.99
N SER A 186 -14.99 -4.10 -17.84
CA SER A 186 -15.05 -3.21 -16.68
C SER A 186 -14.26 -1.92 -16.93
N GLU A 187 -14.77 -0.80 -16.41
CA GLU A 187 -14.10 0.50 -16.52
C GLU A 187 -12.71 0.47 -15.86
N ALA A 188 -12.59 -0.19 -14.69
CA ALA A 188 -11.32 -0.36 -13.99
C ALA A 188 -10.26 -1.07 -14.85
N TYR A 189 -10.65 -2.17 -15.50
CA TYR A 189 -9.76 -2.91 -16.40
C TYR A 189 -9.38 -2.10 -17.64
N LEU A 190 -10.35 -1.50 -18.34
CA LEU A 190 -10.10 -0.74 -19.55
C LEU A 190 -9.17 0.46 -19.29
N ASN A 191 -9.34 1.14 -18.16
CA ASN A 191 -8.46 2.22 -17.75
C ASN A 191 -7.03 1.72 -17.46
N TYR A 192 -6.89 0.59 -16.76
CA TYR A 192 -5.60 -0.03 -16.48
C TYR A 192 -4.88 -0.50 -17.77
N LYS A 193 -5.59 -1.23 -18.66
CA LYS A 193 -5.08 -1.69 -19.96
C LYS A 193 -4.66 -0.52 -20.83
N THR A 194 -5.49 0.52 -20.95
CA THR A 194 -5.21 1.71 -21.76
C THR A 194 -3.95 2.43 -21.27
N PHE A 195 -3.79 2.54 -19.94
CA PHE A 195 -2.61 3.17 -19.35
C PHE A 195 -1.33 2.41 -19.68
N ILE A 196 -1.32 1.08 -19.51
CA ILE A 196 -0.16 0.24 -19.84
C ILE A 196 0.15 0.28 -21.35
N GLY A 197 -0.88 0.25 -22.19
CA GLY A 197 -0.70 0.33 -23.65
C GLY A 197 -0.03 1.63 -24.11
N LYS A 198 -0.36 2.76 -23.45
CA LYS A 198 0.28 4.06 -23.70
C LYS A 198 1.68 4.17 -23.11
N ASN A 199 1.93 3.47 -22.00
CA ASN A 199 3.17 3.54 -21.24
C ASN A 199 3.79 2.13 -21.09
N PRO A 200 4.37 1.54 -22.16
CA PRO A 200 4.85 0.15 -22.14
C PRO A 200 5.98 -0.11 -21.14
N ASP A 201 6.70 0.92 -20.69
CA ASP A 201 7.70 0.80 -19.62
C ASP A 201 7.08 0.30 -18.29
N TYR A 202 5.77 0.44 -18.10
CA TYR A 202 5.04 -0.08 -16.95
C TYR A 202 4.77 -1.58 -17.01
N ILE A 203 5.09 -2.25 -18.11
CA ILE A 203 5.02 -3.71 -18.19
C ILE A 203 5.98 -4.37 -17.17
N GLU A 204 7.12 -3.75 -16.86
CA GLU A 204 7.99 -4.22 -15.77
C GLU A 204 7.30 -4.17 -14.40
N ARG A 205 6.48 -3.13 -14.16
CA ARG A 205 5.69 -3.02 -12.93
C ARG A 205 4.55 -4.01 -12.92
N LEU A 206 3.92 -4.26 -14.07
CA LEU A 206 2.92 -5.31 -14.23
C LEU A 206 3.46 -6.68 -13.80
N PHE A 207 4.73 -7.01 -14.09
CA PHE A 207 5.35 -8.26 -13.61
C PHE A 207 5.44 -8.39 -12.09
N GLN A 208 5.43 -7.26 -11.37
CA GLN A 208 5.47 -7.20 -9.91
C GLN A 208 4.08 -7.04 -9.28
N SER A 209 3.05 -6.88 -10.11
CA SER A 209 1.67 -6.65 -9.70
C SER A 209 1.01 -7.88 -9.10
N PHE A 210 -0.16 -7.67 -8.49
CA PHE A 210 -0.99 -8.77 -7.97
C PHE A 210 -1.36 -9.81 -9.05
N LEU A 211 -1.40 -9.43 -10.33
CA LEU A 211 -1.74 -10.33 -11.45
C LEU A 211 -0.68 -11.44 -11.65
N PHE A 212 0.57 -11.17 -11.29
CA PHE A 212 1.69 -12.11 -11.40
C PHE A 212 2.06 -12.77 -10.05
N LYS A 213 1.56 -12.24 -8.92
CA LYS A 213 1.81 -12.80 -7.57
C LYS A 213 1.03 -14.07 -7.27
N SER A 214 -0.17 -14.21 -7.82
CA SER A 214 -0.87 -15.49 -7.86
C SER A 214 -0.43 -16.20 -9.14
N SER A 215 -0.20 -17.52 -9.10
CA SER A 215 0.09 -18.31 -10.31
C SER A 215 -0.83 -17.83 -11.45
N PRO A 216 -0.30 -17.41 -12.62
CA PRO A 216 -1.06 -16.70 -13.67
C PRO A 216 -2.09 -17.60 -14.40
N GLN A 217 -2.56 -18.64 -13.72
CA GLN A 217 -3.60 -19.54 -14.15
C GLN A 217 -4.98 -18.91 -13.96
N GLY A 218 -5.96 -19.39 -14.74
CA GLY A 218 -7.33 -18.88 -14.68
C GLY A 218 -7.43 -17.43 -15.15
N LEU A 219 -8.28 -16.64 -14.47
CA LEU A 219 -8.66 -15.28 -14.87
C LEU A 219 -7.46 -14.37 -15.17
N TYR A 220 -6.45 -14.33 -14.31
CA TYR A 220 -5.33 -13.40 -14.45
C TYR A 220 -4.52 -13.66 -15.71
N GLY A 221 -4.35 -14.93 -16.11
CA GLY A 221 -3.68 -15.25 -17.36
C GLY A 221 -4.38 -14.71 -18.60
N TYR A 222 -5.73 -14.68 -18.60
CA TYR A 222 -6.48 -14.06 -19.70
C TYR A 222 -6.27 -12.55 -19.75
N LEU A 223 -6.33 -11.89 -18.59
CA LEU A 223 -6.14 -10.45 -18.48
C LEU A 223 -4.73 -10.02 -18.90
N ILE A 224 -3.71 -10.78 -18.47
CA ILE A 224 -2.31 -10.54 -18.83
C ILE A 224 -2.09 -10.76 -20.33
N ASP A 225 -2.59 -11.88 -20.89
CA ASP A 225 -2.49 -12.15 -22.32
C ASP A 225 -3.07 -11.00 -23.15
N ASP A 226 -4.26 -10.52 -22.78
CA ASP A 226 -4.93 -9.42 -23.48
C ASP A 226 -4.14 -8.10 -23.38
N ILE A 227 -3.64 -7.74 -22.19
CA ILE A 227 -2.82 -6.53 -22.00
C ILE A 227 -1.52 -6.61 -22.81
N ILE A 228 -0.79 -7.72 -22.71
CA ILE A 228 0.53 -7.87 -23.34
C ILE A 228 0.39 -7.99 -24.86
N LYS A 229 -0.58 -8.75 -25.36
CA LYS A 229 -0.73 -8.98 -26.81
C LYS A 229 -1.31 -7.78 -27.55
N GLU A 230 -2.05 -6.89 -26.87
CA GLU A 230 -2.43 -5.60 -27.44
C GLU A 230 -1.19 -4.81 -27.89
N LYS A 231 -0.12 -4.84 -27.08
CA LYS A 231 1.13 -4.12 -27.37
C LYS A 231 2.11 -4.95 -28.19
N TYR A 232 2.19 -6.25 -27.91
CA TYR A 232 3.12 -7.20 -28.53
C TYR A 232 2.34 -8.41 -29.07
N PRO A 233 1.74 -8.32 -30.27
CA PRO A 233 0.91 -9.39 -30.83
C PRO A 233 1.62 -10.75 -30.94
N ASP A 234 2.95 -10.73 -31.15
CA ASP A 234 3.80 -11.93 -31.26
C ASP A 234 4.21 -12.51 -29.90
N ALA A 235 3.77 -11.92 -28.79
CA ALA A 235 4.09 -12.42 -27.46
C ALA A 235 3.52 -13.83 -27.23
N PRO A 236 4.28 -14.74 -26.60
CA PRO A 236 3.74 -16.04 -26.19
C PRO A 236 2.57 -15.84 -25.21
N SER A 237 1.72 -16.86 -25.06
CA SER A 237 0.67 -16.84 -24.03
C SER A 237 1.25 -17.18 -22.66
N ILE A 238 0.86 -16.43 -21.63
CA ILE A 238 1.17 -16.77 -20.22
C ILE A 238 0.28 -17.89 -19.67
N ARG A 239 -0.69 -18.37 -20.45
CA ARG A 239 -1.58 -19.48 -20.07
C ARG A 239 -1.05 -20.86 -20.44
N GLY A 240 0.23 -20.97 -20.85
CA GLY A 240 0.92 -22.25 -21.05
C GLY A 240 1.07 -23.08 -19.76
N ASN A 241 1.55 -24.31 -19.86
CA ASN A 241 1.74 -25.21 -18.71
C ASN A 241 2.94 -24.78 -17.84
N PHE A 242 2.79 -23.74 -17.02
CA PHE A 242 3.79 -23.32 -16.02
C PHE A 242 3.59 -24.15 -14.74
N ARG A 243 4.57 -24.99 -14.35
CA ARG A 243 4.59 -25.66 -13.04
C ARG A 243 5.42 -24.88 -12.03
N GLU A 244 4.92 -24.79 -10.79
CA GLU A 244 5.74 -24.47 -9.62
C GLU A 244 6.82 -25.54 -9.47
N GLY A 245 8.08 -25.11 -9.32
CA GLY A 245 9.25 -25.98 -9.46
C GLY A 245 9.25 -27.19 -8.55
N THR A 246 8.84 -28.35 -9.09
CA THR A 246 9.13 -29.66 -8.52
C THR A 246 10.05 -30.42 -9.46
N GLY A 247 11.35 -30.16 -9.36
CA GLY A 247 12.48 -31.08 -9.61
C GLY A 247 12.48 -32.12 -10.74
N SER A 248 11.59 -32.12 -11.73
CA SER A 248 11.65 -33.03 -12.88
C SER A 248 12.23 -32.31 -14.09
N LYS A 249 13.33 -32.86 -14.61
CA LYS A 249 14.01 -32.42 -15.83
C LYS A 249 13.19 -32.82 -17.06
N ASP A 250 12.15 -32.07 -17.37
CA ASP A 250 11.54 -32.08 -18.70
C ASP A 250 11.97 -30.82 -19.45
N TYR A 251 12.58 -31.01 -20.61
CA TYR A 251 13.32 -29.98 -21.37
C TYR A 251 12.43 -28.98 -22.16
N ASP A 252 11.11 -29.00 -22.00
CA ASP A 252 10.17 -28.18 -22.81
C ASP A 252 9.17 -27.34 -21.99
N ILE A 253 9.46 -27.07 -20.71
CA ILE A 253 8.56 -26.29 -19.83
C ILE A 253 9.07 -24.86 -19.70
N LEU A 254 8.36 -23.90 -20.31
CA LEU A 254 8.60 -22.47 -20.12
C LEU A 254 8.35 -22.09 -18.65
N THR A 255 9.29 -21.38 -18.02
CA THR A 255 9.09 -20.81 -16.68
C THR A 255 8.46 -19.41 -16.76
N LEU A 256 7.85 -18.95 -15.67
CA LEU A 256 7.36 -17.56 -15.58
C LEU A 256 8.49 -16.55 -15.83
N GLU A 257 9.71 -16.87 -15.40
CA GLU A 257 10.90 -16.08 -15.67
C GLU A 257 11.23 -16.04 -17.17
N ASP A 258 11.08 -17.15 -17.89
CA ASP A 258 11.33 -17.21 -19.34
C ASP A 258 10.30 -16.40 -20.13
N TYR A 259 9.03 -16.42 -19.69
CA TYR A 259 8.00 -15.55 -20.22
C TYR A 259 8.41 -14.08 -20.04
N GLN A 260 8.73 -13.65 -18.82
CA GLN A 260 9.13 -12.27 -18.55
C GLN A 260 10.38 -11.86 -19.34
N LYS A 261 11.40 -12.74 -19.45
CA LYS A 261 12.58 -12.51 -20.29
C LYS A 261 12.22 -12.32 -21.76
N THR A 262 11.25 -13.07 -22.27
CA THR A 262 10.79 -12.96 -23.66
C THR A 262 10.11 -11.62 -23.90
N ILE A 263 9.22 -11.19 -23.00
CA ILE A 263 8.56 -9.89 -23.12
C ILE A 263 9.57 -8.74 -23.01
N ARG A 264 10.56 -8.82 -22.10
CA ARG A 264 11.66 -7.83 -22.01
C ARG A 264 12.41 -7.65 -23.32
N LYS A 265 12.73 -8.76 -24.00
CA LYS A 265 13.37 -8.70 -25.33
C LYS A 265 12.50 -7.96 -26.35
N LEU A 266 11.18 -8.18 -26.34
CA LEU A 266 10.26 -7.46 -27.24
C LEU A 266 10.23 -5.95 -26.93
N MET A 267 10.20 -5.58 -25.64
CA MET A 267 10.29 -4.19 -25.19
C MET A 267 11.59 -3.52 -25.66
N ASP A 268 12.73 -4.21 -25.50
CA ASP A 268 14.03 -3.65 -25.90
C ASP A 268 14.17 -3.51 -27.43
N ILE A 269 13.62 -4.47 -28.19
CA ILE A 269 13.54 -4.36 -29.66
C ILE A 269 12.75 -3.12 -30.06
N GLU A 270 11.58 -2.89 -29.47
CA GLU A 270 10.75 -1.71 -29.75
C GLU A 270 11.48 -0.41 -29.39
N ARG A 271 12.10 -0.33 -28.20
CA ARG A 271 12.91 0.84 -27.79
C ARG A 271 14.04 1.14 -28.78
N SER A 272 14.69 0.09 -29.30
CA SER A 272 15.77 0.25 -30.28
C SER A 272 15.28 0.80 -31.62
N LYS A 273 14.10 0.35 -32.09
CA LYS A 273 13.46 0.85 -33.31
C LYS A 273 13.10 2.34 -33.17
N ASN A 274 12.42 2.71 -32.09
CA ASN A 274 12.03 4.09 -31.84
C ASN A 274 13.24 5.04 -31.78
N LYS A 275 14.34 4.62 -31.14
CA LYS A 275 15.60 5.41 -31.12
C LYS A 275 16.19 5.60 -32.51
N SER A 276 16.14 4.58 -33.36
CA SER A 276 16.68 4.65 -34.73
C SER A 276 15.84 5.52 -35.67
N GLU A 277 14.54 5.65 -35.41
CA GLU A 277 13.62 6.53 -36.14
C GLU A 277 13.76 7.99 -35.72
N LEU A 278 13.98 8.25 -34.42
CA LEU A 278 14.24 9.60 -33.89
C LEU A 278 15.60 10.18 -34.31
N SER A 279 16.53 9.33 -34.74
CA SER A 279 17.86 9.72 -35.21
C SER A 279 17.95 9.94 -36.73
N ARG A 280 16.84 9.81 -37.46
CA ARG A 280 16.71 10.08 -38.90
C ARG A 280 15.98 11.40 -39.13
#